data_AF-G9FSG1-F1
#
_entry.id   AF-G9FSG1-F1
#
_cell.length_a   1.000
_cell.length_b   1.000
_cell.length_c   1.000
_cell.angle_alpha   90.00
_cell.angle_beta   90.00
_cell.angle_gamma   90.00
#
_symmetry.space_group_name_H-M   'P 1'
#
loop_
_entity.id
_entity.type
_entity.pdbx_description
1 polymer ?
#
loop_
_entity_poly.entity_id
_entity_poly.type
_entity_poly.pdbx_seq_one_letter_code
_entity_poly.pdbx_strand_id
1 'polypeptide(L)' 'PMAGTFYRCPAPGEPPFVKVGDKVQKGQVVCIIEAMKLMNE' A
#
# COMPACT_ATOMS: atom_id res chain seq x y z
N PRO A 1 1.43 15.06 0.50
CA PRO A 1 0.87 13.96 1.31
C PRO A 1 -0.48 13.57 0.70
N MET A 2 -0.75 12.28 0.50
CA MET A 2 -2.01 11.82 -0.11
C MET A 2 -2.93 11.29 0.98
N ALA A 3 -4.19 11.73 0.99
CA ALA A 3 -5.23 11.13 1.82
C ALA A 3 -5.80 9.91 1.09
N GLY A 4 -5.94 8.79 1.79
CA GLY A 4 -6.43 7.55 1.21
C GLY A 4 -6.46 6.42 2.22
N THR A 5 -7.01 5.28 1.80
CA THR A 5 -7.05 4.06 2.60
C THR A 5 -5.78 3.24 2.36
N PHE A 6 -5.11 2.84 3.43
CA PHE A 6 -3.87 2.06 3.36
C PHE A 6 -4.17 0.56 3.46
N TYR A 7 -3.64 -0.21 2.52
CA TYR A 7 -3.73 -1.67 2.51
C TYR A 7 -2.34 -2.32 2.48
N ARG A 8 -2.12 -3.28 3.38
CA ARG A 8 -0.87 -4.07 3.48
C ARG A 8 -0.85 -5.30 2.59
N CYS A 9 -2.02 -5.74 2.14
CA CYS A 9 -2.20 -6.90 1.28
C CYS A 9 -2.84 -6.46 -0.05
N PRO A 10 -2.60 -7.19 -1.15
CA PRO A 10 -3.23 -6.93 -2.44
C PRO A 10 -4.74 -7.19 -2.43
N ALA A 11 -5.20 -8.16 -1.63
CA ALA A 11 -6.62 -8.53 -1.52
C ALA A 11 -6.94 -9.12 -0.12
N PRO A 12 -8.23 -9.19 0.27
CA PRO A 12 -8.65 -9.86 1.50
C PRO A 12 -8.23 -11.34 1.49
N GLY A 13 -7.56 -11.79 2.56
CA GLY A 13 -7.10 -13.18 2.69
C GLY A 13 -5.76 -13.48 2.02
N GLU A 14 -5.21 -12.55 1.23
CA GLU A 14 -3.87 -12.69 0.66
C GLU A 14 -2.76 -12.23 1.63
N PRO A 15 -1.54 -12.78 1.50
CA PRO A 15 -0.42 -12.36 2.33
C PRO A 15 -0.04 -10.90 2.09
N PRO A 16 0.55 -10.22 3.09
CA PRO A 16 1.01 -8.85 2.94
C PRO A 16 2.18 -8.76 1.97
N PHE A 17 2.33 -7.60 1.32
CA PHE A 17 3.43 -7.34 0.39
C PHE A 17 4.80 -7.51 1.03
N VAL A 18 4.92 -7.13 2.31
CA VAL A 18 6.12 -7.24 3.11
C VAL A 18 5.78 -7.53 4.57
N LYS A 19 6.68 -8.21 5.27
CA LYS A 19 6.61 -8.43 6.72
C LYS A 19 7.69 -7.62 7.44
N VAL A 20 7.48 -7.42 8.74
CA VAL A 20 8.47 -6.76 9.58
C VAL A 20 9.76 -7.59 9.58
N GLY A 21 10.88 -6.95 9.24
CA GLY A 21 12.19 -7.61 9.13
C GLY A 21 12.58 -8.00 7.71
N ASP A 22 11.67 -7.91 6.73
CA ASP A 22 12.01 -8.16 5.33
C ASP A 22 12.92 -7.07 4.78
N LYS A 23 13.92 -7.48 3.99
CA LYS A 23 14.75 -6.54 3.20
C LYS A 23 13.98 -6.14 1.95
N VAL A 24 13.71 -4.85 1.81
CA VAL A 24 13.04 -4.27 0.63
C VAL A 24 14.06 -3.77 -0.40
N GLN A 25 13.68 -3.86 -1.68
CA GLN A 25 14.48 -3.39 -2.80
C GLN A 25 13.80 -2.24 -3.54
N LYS A 26 14.58 -1.45 -4.30
CA LYS A 26 14.03 -0.36 -5.11
C LYS A 26 13.04 -0.92 -6.14
N GLY A 27 11.85 -0.33 -6.18
CA GLY A 27 10.76 -0.77 -7.08
C GLY A 27 9.87 -1.87 -6.50
N GLN A 28 10.18 -2.41 -5.32
CA GLN A 28 9.31 -3.36 -4.65
C GLN A 28 8.05 -2.67 -4.12
N VAL A 29 6.90 -3.25 -4.42
CA VAL A 29 5.61 -2.82 -3.87
C VAL A 29 5.55 -3.24 -2.40
N VAL A 30 5.27 -2.30 -1.50
CA VAL A 30 5.21 -2.54 -0.05
C VAL A 30 3.81 -2.33 0.53
N CYS A 31 2.95 -1.58 -0.17
CA CYS A 31 1.58 -1.30 0.22
C CYS A 31 0.78 -0.76 -0.97
N ILE A 32 -0.54 -0.75 -0.82
CA ILE A 32 -1.45 -0.01 -1.70
C ILE A 32 -2.03 1.14 -0.90
N ILE A 33 -2.15 2.30 -1.55
CA ILE A 33 -2.92 3.44 -1.05
C ILE A 33 -4.06 3.67 -2.04
N GLU A 34 -5.29 3.41 -1.58
CA GLU A 34 -6.50 3.74 -2.32
C GLU A 34 -6.84 5.20 -2.04
N ALA A 35 -6.47 6.07 -2.98
CA ALA A 35 -6.94 7.45 -2.99
C ALA A 35 -8.27 7.48 -3.76
N MET A 36 -9.40 7.54 -3.05
CA MET A 36 -10.66 7.93 -3.69
C MET A 36 -10.51 9.34 -4.25
N LYS A 37 -11.10 9.59 -5.43
CA LYS A 37 -10.98 10.83 -6.24
C LYS A 37 -10.60 12.03 -5.36
N LEU A 38 -9.34 12.48 -5.49
CA LEU A 38 -8.91 13.76 -4.95
C LEU A 38 -9.74 14.84 -5.67
N MET A 39 -10.86 15.23 -5.09
CA MET A 39 -11.50 16.51 -5.41
C MET A 39 -10.65 17.57 -4.70
N ASN A 40 -9.53 17.92 -5.32
CA ASN A 40 -8.70 19.02 -4.88
C ASN A 40 -9.27 20.29 -5.52
N GLU A 41 -9.70 21.26 -4.70
CA GLU A 41 -9.67 22.68 -5.11
C GLU A 41 -8.22 23.16 -5.26
#